data_AF-W4UYA1-F1
#
_entry.id   AF-W4UYA1-F1
#
_cell.length_a   1.000
_cell.length_b   1.000
_cell.length_c   1.000
_cell.angle_alpha   90.00
_cell.angle_beta   90.00
_cell.angle_gamma   90.00
#
_symmetry.space_group_name_H-M   'P 1'
#
loop_
_entity.id
_entity.type
_entity.pdbx_description
1 polymer ?
#
loop_
_entity_poly.entity_id
_entity_poly.type
_entity_poly.pdbx_seq_one_letter_code
_entity_poly.pdbx_strand_id
1 'polypeptide(L)'
;MNSTSLFYLCILWIGLTTMSCVKQQSLYDPDDKTQDKGQAREVISETDFLYPFINETPEKQIEITIRLQPGKPLAGLTANMPALKYNKKWLFMLTQDDCKPAAFSRTWAAIHGKPISDRYYYDVAQLYEGDLPPDAYFLGKTLGSTDGTGREVRFSFTTTLAPEWDYMNATTNVFKGFTENYYRFFLKSGLIWGNVREMLNYGVGIAFHDMKMDNSTSQDLVTHFEKSQEIILNKLSGRGCKMLAEPGGDKAYLEAAQNYPLISTLTAQAGALKVYPFKEGLDIDHTPIERAFYDRPAQVEQRITQTLASDTYTKLPAIYIGVHNTDIGWVDLLKWINDSYGKDGDDSVWFPNQEEYYEYTYYRNRSLIKLEQQDATTWKLTLTLTAGSYFYYPSVTVNVAGLQLEDIASVESNETVTGLSYANYGEGLMLNIDCRKYLAEHAEHFVERYEKNRSDASAKADATYFVSMLKESAQKDALNKRIK
;
A
#
# COMPACT_ATOMS: atom_id res chain seq x y z
N MET A 1 -27.38 38.29 34.37
CA MET A 1 -26.01 38.26 33.80
C MET A 1 -25.49 39.69 33.76
N ASN A 2 -24.33 39.96 34.37
CA ASN A 2 -23.73 41.29 34.31
C ASN A 2 -23.25 41.60 32.89
N SER A 3 -23.27 42.89 32.50
CA SER A 3 -22.90 43.40 31.17
C SER A 3 -21.57 42.84 30.66
N THR A 4 -20.61 42.61 31.55
CA THR A 4 -19.31 42.02 31.26
C THR A 4 -19.41 40.56 30.80
N SER A 5 -20.29 39.75 31.42
CA SER A 5 -20.49 38.34 31.03
C SER A 5 -21.21 38.19 29.69
N LEU A 6 -22.08 39.15 29.33
CA LEU A 6 -22.73 39.17 28.03
C LEU A 6 -21.73 39.53 26.91
N PHE A 7 -20.79 40.43 27.20
CA PHE A 7 -19.74 40.84 26.26
C PHE A 7 -18.77 39.69 25.95
N TYR A 8 -18.36 38.91 26.95
CA TYR A 8 -17.53 37.73 26.73
C TYR A 8 -18.26 36.60 25.98
N LEU A 9 -19.57 36.42 26.22
CA LEU A 9 -20.37 35.44 25.47
C LEU A 9 -20.51 35.84 23.99
N CYS A 10 -20.67 37.14 23.70
CA CYS A 10 -20.72 37.65 22.34
C CYS A 10 -19.38 37.50 21.60
N ILE A 11 -18.24 37.72 22.28
CA ILE A 11 -16.91 37.50 21.67
C ILE A 11 -16.67 36.00 21.42
N LEU A 12 -17.11 35.11 22.31
CA LEU A 12 -16.99 33.66 22.11
C LEU A 12 -17.86 33.16 20.94
N TRP A 13 -19.07 33.71 20.78
CA TRP A 13 -19.95 33.40 19.66
C TRP A 13 -19.41 33.92 18.32
N ILE A 14 -18.86 35.13 18.29
CA ILE A 14 -18.22 35.67 17.08
C ILE A 14 -17.00 34.83 16.70
N GLY A 15 -16.16 34.42 17.68
CA GLY A 15 -15.02 33.54 17.45
C GLY A 15 -15.38 32.12 16.96
N LEU A 16 -16.51 31.56 17.43
CA LEU A 16 -16.99 30.25 17.00
C LEU A 16 -17.64 30.27 15.60
N THR A 17 -18.28 31.39 15.20
CA THR A 17 -18.85 31.53 13.84
C THR A 17 -17.80 31.83 12.76
N THR A 18 -16.58 32.24 13.12
CA THR A 18 -15.48 32.49 12.17
C THR A 18 -14.50 31.32 12.01
N MET A 19 -14.67 30.21 12.72
CA MET A 19 -13.82 29.01 12.59
C MET A 19 -14.49 27.82 11.89
N SER A 20 -15.72 27.98 11.38
CA SER A 20 -16.33 27.04 10.46
C SER A 20 -16.43 27.67 9.07
N CYS A 21 -15.87 26.99 8.07
CA CYS A 21 -15.64 27.45 6.68
C CYS A 21 -14.36 28.26 6.43
N VAL A 22 -13.19 27.70 6.77
CA VAL A 22 -12.05 27.87 5.85
C VAL A 22 -12.33 26.98 4.65
N LYS A 23 -13.03 27.52 3.64
CA LYS A 23 -12.94 26.98 2.28
C LYS A 23 -11.45 27.04 1.93
N GLN A 24 -10.84 25.91 1.63
CA GLN A 24 -9.52 25.88 1.01
C GLN A 24 -9.67 26.61 -0.33
N GLN A 25 -9.34 27.91 -0.35
CA GLN A 25 -9.22 28.64 -1.59
C GLN A 25 -8.04 28.02 -2.32
N SER A 26 -8.32 27.36 -3.42
CA SER A 26 -7.29 27.08 -4.42
C SER A 26 -6.66 28.43 -4.77
N LEU A 27 -5.34 28.55 -4.56
CA LEU A 27 -4.55 29.68 -5.07
C LEU A 27 -4.42 29.63 -6.60
N TYR A 28 -5.08 28.68 -7.25
CA TYR A 28 -5.19 28.60 -8.70
C TYR A 28 -6.19 29.65 -9.20
N ASP A 29 -5.66 30.77 -9.66
CA ASP A 29 -6.36 31.68 -10.56
C ASP A 29 -6.05 31.25 -12.01
N PRO A 30 -6.99 30.63 -12.74
CA PRO A 30 -6.78 30.22 -14.13
C PRO A 30 -6.58 31.42 -15.09
N ASP A 31 -6.85 32.65 -14.65
CA ASP A 31 -6.76 33.87 -15.45
C ASP A 31 -5.53 34.74 -15.11
N ASP A 32 -4.64 34.29 -14.22
CA ASP A 32 -3.39 35.00 -13.93
C ASP A 32 -2.40 34.91 -15.10
N LYS A 33 -2.45 35.93 -15.96
CA LYS A 33 -1.56 36.10 -17.13
C LYS A 33 -0.11 36.43 -16.77
N THR A 34 0.24 36.52 -15.49
CA THR A 34 1.61 36.86 -15.03
C THR A 34 2.45 35.66 -14.63
N GLN A 35 1.88 34.44 -14.60
CA GLN A 35 2.69 33.24 -14.48
C GLN A 35 3.51 33.02 -15.75
N ASP A 36 4.82 32.89 -15.59
CA ASP A 36 5.73 32.44 -16.64
C ASP A 36 5.16 31.15 -17.23
N LYS A 37 4.57 31.23 -18.42
CA LYS A 37 4.03 30.08 -19.15
C LYS A 37 5.23 29.23 -19.53
N GLY A 38 5.69 28.39 -18.61
CA GLY A 38 6.89 27.59 -18.79
C GLY A 38 6.83 26.86 -20.13
N GLN A 39 7.95 26.73 -20.83
CA GLN A 39 7.93 26.11 -22.15
C GLN A 39 7.45 24.66 -22.08
N ALA A 40 6.70 24.21 -23.08
CA ALA A 40 6.34 22.81 -23.23
C ALA A 40 7.62 21.95 -23.27
N ARG A 41 7.65 20.90 -22.45
CA ARG A 41 8.78 19.97 -22.40
C ARG A 41 8.27 18.55 -22.51
N GLU A 42 8.91 17.80 -23.40
CA GLU A 42 8.76 16.36 -23.47
C GLU A 42 9.84 15.71 -22.61
N VAL A 43 9.43 14.93 -21.61
CA VAL A 43 10.33 14.36 -20.61
C VAL A 43 10.10 12.87 -20.47
N ILE A 44 11.17 12.13 -20.13
CA ILE A 44 11.02 10.77 -19.61
C ILE A 44 10.56 10.91 -18.16
N SER A 45 9.35 10.44 -17.86
CA SER A 45 8.84 10.44 -16.49
C SER A 45 9.67 9.51 -15.61
N GLU A 46 10.24 10.07 -14.55
CA GLU A 46 11.04 9.37 -13.56
C GLU A 46 10.65 9.81 -12.16
N THR A 47 10.90 8.95 -11.19
CA THR A 47 10.84 9.31 -9.77
C THR A 47 12.25 9.49 -9.22
N ASP A 48 12.41 10.48 -8.34
CA ASP A 48 13.70 10.85 -7.73
C ASP A 48 14.34 9.71 -6.92
N PHE A 49 13.56 8.70 -6.53
CA PHE A 49 14.01 7.55 -5.75
C PHE A 49 13.19 6.32 -6.12
N LEU A 50 13.82 5.16 -6.08
CA LEU A 50 13.14 3.88 -6.11
C LEU A 50 13.73 3.00 -5.02
N TYR A 51 12.88 2.37 -4.22
CA TYR A 51 13.32 1.41 -3.21
C TYR A 51 14.27 0.37 -3.82
N PRO A 52 15.44 0.08 -3.22
CA PRO A 52 16.45 -0.78 -3.82
C PRO A 52 16.10 -2.27 -3.65
N PHE A 53 15.08 -2.74 -4.37
CA PHE A 53 14.51 -4.08 -4.24
C PHE A 53 15.54 -5.21 -4.38
N ILE A 54 16.50 -5.08 -5.31
CA ILE A 54 17.59 -6.06 -5.50
C ILE A 54 18.46 -6.27 -4.26
N ASN A 55 18.51 -5.27 -3.37
CA ASN A 55 19.36 -5.31 -2.19
C ASN A 55 18.64 -5.82 -0.94
N GLU A 56 17.35 -6.19 -1.05
CA GLU A 56 16.60 -6.77 0.06
C GLU A 56 17.18 -8.13 0.46
N THR A 57 17.32 -8.38 1.76
CA THR A 57 17.91 -9.64 2.23
C THR A 57 16.87 -10.76 2.29
N PRO A 58 17.19 -11.98 1.83
CA PRO A 58 16.23 -13.09 1.80
C PRO A 58 15.93 -13.66 3.20
N GLU A 59 16.86 -13.58 4.15
CA GLU A 59 16.65 -14.04 5.52
C GLU A 59 16.56 -12.84 6.48
N LYS A 60 15.54 -12.83 7.34
CA LYS A 60 15.37 -11.87 8.44
C LYS A 60 15.45 -12.61 9.77
N GLN A 61 16.50 -12.37 10.53
CA GLN A 61 16.61 -12.85 11.90
C GLN A 61 16.13 -11.74 12.85
N ILE A 62 14.96 -11.94 13.44
CA ILE A 62 14.30 -10.98 14.32
C ILE A 62 14.57 -11.38 15.76
N GLU A 63 15.04 -10.42 16.56
CA GLU A 63 15.11 -10.54 18.00
C GLU A 63 14.46 -9.32 18.64
N ILE A 64 13.51 -9.56 19.54
CA ILE A 64 12.84 -8.52 20.33
C ILE A 64 12.95 -8.90 21.81
N THR A 65 13.51 -8.00 22.61
CA THR A 65 13.57 -8.13 24.07
C THR A 65 12.47 -7.29 24.69
N ILE A 66 11.61 -7.93 25.47
CA ILE A 66 10.51 -7.32 26.21
C ILE A 66 10.89 -7.35 27.69
N ARG A 67 11.00 -6.18 28.30
CA ARG A 67 11.28 -6.04 29.74
C ARG A 67 9.98 -5.66 30.45
N LEU A 68 9.65 -6.39 31.50
CA LEU A 68 8.48 -6.16 32.33
C LEU A 68 8.75 -5.08 33.39
N GLN A 69 7.69 -4.44 33.86
CA GLN A 69 7.73 -3.55 35.01
C GLN A 69 8.22 -4.32 36.27
N PRO A 70 8.99 -3.68 37.16
CA PRO A 70 9.46 -4.31 38.39
C PRO A 70 8.30 -4.89 39.22
N GLY A 71 8.47 -6.11 39.74
CA GLY A 71 7.49 -6.74 40.64
C GLY A 71 6.28 -7.38 39.92
N LYS A 72 6.25 -7.41 38.59
CA LYS A 72 5.20 -8.09 37.79
C LYS A 72 5.77 -9.27 36.97
N PRO A 73 6.28 -10.34 37.59
CA PRO A 73 6.71 -11.51 36.83
C PRO A 73 5.49 -12.17 36.16
N LEU A 74 5.59 -12.41 34.86
CA LEU A 74 4.61 -13.17 34.09
C LEU A 74 5.20 -14.55 33.73
N ALA A 75 4.34 -15.54 33.59
CA ALA A 75 4.69 -16.89 33.20
C ALA A 75 3.70 -17.41 32.15
N GLY A 76 4.14 -18.37 31.33
CA GLY A 76 3.25 -19.04 30.37
C GLY A 76 2.83 -18.17 29.17
N LEU A 77 3.58 -17.11 28.85
CA LEU A 77 3.36 -16.32 27.64
C LEU A 77 3.54 -17.20 26.40
N THR A 78 2.69 -17.00 25.39
CA THR A 78 2.79 -17.70 24.11
C THR A 78 2.69 -16.72 22.96
N ALA A 79 3.40 -17.00 21.86
CA ALA A 79 3.43 -16.14 20.69
C ALA A 79 2.89 -16.86 19.44
N ASN A 80 2.11 -16.15 18.62
CA ASN A 80 1.62 -16.66 17.32
C ASN A 80 1.46 -15.54 16.29
N MET A 81 1.45 -15.90 15.00
CA MET A 81 1.01 -15.00 13.93
C MET A 81 -0.50 -15.17 13.67
N PRO A 82 -1.31 -14.09 13.71
CA PRO A 82 -2.73 -14.16 13.40
C PRO A 82 -2.97 -14.47 11.92
N ALA A 83 -4.19 -14.92 11.59
CA ALA A 83 -4.56 -15.29 10.21
C ALA A 83 -4.40 -14.13 9.20
N LEU A 84 -4.71 -12.91 9.64
CA LEU A 84 -4.54 -11.69 8.86
C LEU A 84 -3.60 -10.75 9.61
N LYS A 85 -2.75 -10.02 8.86
CA LYS A 85 -1.90 -8.97 9.40
C LYS A 85 -2.75 -7.94 10.14
N TYR A 86 -2.19 -7.34 11.18
CA TYR A 86 -2.84 -6.33 12.05
C TYR A 86 -4.10 -6.83 12.77
N ASN A 87 -4.27 -8.15 12.91
CA ASN A 87 -5.47 -8.76 13.49
C ASN A 87 -6.79 -8.34 12.84
N LYS A 88 -6.76 -8.02 11.53
CA LYS A 88 -7.97 -7.64 10.80
C LYS A 88 -8.96 -8.81 10.71
N LYS A 89 -10.24 -8.46 10.55
CA LYS A 89 -11.35 -9.43 10.59
C LYS A 89 -11.65 -10.03 9.23
N TRP A 90 -11.33 -9.34 8.14
CA TRP A 90 -11.58 -9.81 6.79
C TRP A 90 -10.58 -9.23 5.78
N LEU A 91 -10.47 -9.90 4.64
CA LEU A 91 -9.49 -9.61 3.59
C LEU A 91 -10.18 -9.08 2.34
N PHE A 92 -9.73 -7.92 1.86
CA PHE A 92 -10.05 -7.39 0.55
C PHE A 92 -8.77 -7.31 -0.28
N MET A 93 -8.80 -7.74 -1.53
CA MET A 93 -7.66 -7.59 -2.45
C MET A 93 -8.15 -7.02 -3.79
N LEU A 94 -7.28 -6.26 -4.45
CA LEU A 94 -7.56 -5.67 -5.76
C LEU A 94 -6.35 -5.88 -6.67
N THR A 95 -6.61 -6.38 -7.87
CA THR A 95 -5.63 -6.40 -8.97
C THR A 95 -6.23 -5.70 -10.17
N GLN A 96 -5.55 -4.67 -10.65
CA GLN A 96 -5.94 -3.86 -11.80
C GLN A 96 -5.19 -4.34 -13.05
N ASP A 97 -5.95 -4.78 -14.05
CA ASP A 97 -5.44 -5.45 -15.25
C ASP A 97 -5.14 -4.45 -16.38
N ASP A 98 -4.61 -4.98 -17.49
CA ASP A 98 -4.28 -4.27 -18.73
C ASP A 98 -3.26 -3.10 -18.63
N CYS A 99 -2.48 -2.99 -17.54
CA CYS A 99 -1.48 -1.92 -17.40
C CYS A 99 -2.09 -0.50 -17.61
N LYS A 100 -3.31 -0.25 -17.10
CA LYS A 100 -4.05 1.01 -17.39
C LYS A 100 -3.43 2.25 -16.71
N PRO A 101 -3.37 3.43 -17.38
CA PRO A 101 -2.94 4.70 -16.76
C PRO A 101 -3.77 5.11 -15.53
N ALA A 102 -5.01 4.67 -15.45
CA ALA A 102 -5.90 4.92 -14.31
C ALA A 102 -5.40 4.28 -12.99
N ALA A 103 -4.58 3.23 -13.07
CA ALA A 103 -3.94 2.65 -11.88
C ALA A 103 -3.12 3.70 -11.12
N PHE A 104 -2.43 4.59 -11.84
CA PHE A 104 -1.69 5.70 -11.24
C PHE A 104 -2.60 6.90 -10.94
N SER A 105 -3.24 7.45 -11.97
CA SER A 105 -3.93 8.75 -11.90
C SER A 105 -5.30 8.72 -11.18
N ARG A 106 -5.81 7.53 -10.82
CA ARG A 106 -7.06 7.38 -10.06
C ARG A 106 -6.89 6.45 -8.87
N THR A 107 -6.53 5.19 -9.07
CA THR A 107 -6.47 4.20 -7.99
C THR A 107 -5.41 4.56 -6.95
N TRP A 108 -4.14 4.66 -7.36
CA TRP A 108 -3.04 5.11 -6.51
C TRP A 108 -3.28 6.54 -6.02
N ALA A 109 -3.70 7.44 -6.91
CA ALA A 109 -3.93 8.84 -6.55
C ALA A 109 -4.95 9.01 -5.41
N ALA A 110 -6.08 8.31 -5.48
CA ALA A 110 -7.11 8.34 -4.44
C ALA A 110 -6.59 7.78 -3.11
N ILE A 111 -5.92 6.63 -3.14
CA ILE A 111 -5.37 5.99 -1.94
C ILE A 111 -4.37 6.90 -1.23
N HIS A 112 -3.48 7.56 -2.00
CA HIS A 112 -2.37 8.32 -1.44
C HIS A 112 -2.63 9.84 -1.35
N GLY A 113 -3.90 10.27 -1.43
CA GLY A 113 -4.29 11.66 -1.21
C GLY A 113 -3.67 12.62 -2.24
N LYS A 114 -3.60 12.18 -3.50
CA LYS A 114 -3.07 12.94 -4.64
C LYS A 114 -4.24 13.55 -5.45
N PRO A 115 -3.96 14.48 -6.37
CA PRO A 115 -4.99 15.04 -7.23
C PRO A 115 -5.69 13.95 -8.05
N ILE A 116 -6.99 14.09 -8.29
CA ILE A 116 -7.81 13.17 -9.09
C ILE A 116 -8.53 13.99 -10.15
N SER A 117 -8.69 13.42 -11.33
CA SER A 117 -9.49 14.00 -12.42
C SER A 117 -10.59 13.04 -12.85
N ASP A 118 -11.77 13.58 -13.13
CA ASP A 118 -12.90 12.83 -13.67
C ASP A 118 -12.61 12.44 -15.13
N ARG A 119 -12.04 13.37 -15.91
CA ARG A 119 -11.93 13.23 -17.37
C ARG A 119 -10.55 12.87 -17.87
N TYR A 120 -9.51 13.16 -17.10
CA TYR A 120 -8.14 13.16 -17.56
C TYR A 120 -7.23 12.24 -16.74
N TYR A 121 -6.02 12.04 -17.25
CA TYR A 121 -4.99 11.18 -16.72
C TYR A 121 -3.68 11.95 -16.71
N TYR A 122 -2.96 11.94 -15.59
CA TYR A 122 -1.66 12.60 -15.47
C TYR A 122 -0.57 11.58 -15.11
N ASP A 123 0.67 11.92 -15.43
CA ASP A 123 1.86 11.12 -15.09
C ASP A 123 2.64 11.74 -13.92
N VAL A 124 3.60 10.98 -13.36
CA VAL A 124 4.42 11.44 -12.24
C VAL A 124 5.17 12.75 -12.51
N ALA A 125 5.67 12.98 -13.73
CA ALA A 125 6.34 14.23 -14.07
C ALA A 125 5.39 15.44 -13.98
N GLN A 126 4.16 15.29 -14.45
CA GLN A 126 3.11 16.31 -14.35
C GLN A 126 2.73 16.57 -12.88
N LEU A 127 2.62 15.51 -12.08
CA LEU A 127 2.36 15.61 -10.64
C LEU A 127 3.45 16.42 -9.91
N TYR A 128 4.72 16.10 -10.14
CA TYR A 128 5.85 16.76 -9.46
C TYR A 128 6.00 18.22 -9.83
N GLU A 129 5.67 18.58 -11.06
CA GLU A 129 5.75 19.97 -11.50
C GLU A 129 4.48 20.77 -11.18
N GLY A 130 3.41 20.10 -10.73
CA GLY A 130 2.11 20.72 -10.51
C GLY A 130 1.43 21.15 -11.81
N ASP A 131 1.72 20.50 -12.92
CA ASP A 131 0.96 20.63 -14.17
C ASP A 131 -0.20 19.64 -14.12
N LEU A 132 -1.32 20.08 -13.54
CA LEU A 132 -2.47 19.21 -13.27
C LEU A 132 -3.63 19.48 -14.26
N PRO A 133 -4.51 18.48 -14.48
CA PRO A 133 -5.74 18.67 -15.23
C PRO A 133 -6.62 19.80 -14.67
N PRO A 134 -7.45 20.45 -15.50
CA PRO A 134 -8.25 21.62 -15.09
C PRO A 134 -9.38 21.27 -14.12
N ASP A 135 -9.79 20.00 -14.07
CA ASP A 135 -10.81 19.47 -13.17
C ASP A 135 -10.19 18.71 -11.98
N ALA A 136 -8.89 18.88 -11.74
CA ALA A 136 -8.21 18.20 -10.64
C ALA A 136 -8.78 18.61 -9.28
N TYR A 137 -9.10 17.63 -8.45
CA TYR A 137 -9.58 17.82 -7.08
C TYR A 137 -8.92 16.82 -6.12
N PHE A 138 -9.09 17.02 -4.81
CA PHE A 138 -8.58 16.12 -3.78
C PHE A 138 -9.73 15.56 -2.94
N LEU A 139 -9.58 14.33 -2.46
CA LEU A 139 -10.49 13.76 -1.45
C LEU A 139 -10.32 14.40 -0.06
N GLY A 140 -9.23 15.14 0.15
CA GLY A 140 -8.89 15.74 1.44
C GLY A 140 -8.33 14.76 2.47
N LYS A 141 -8.11 13.49 2.09
CA LYS A 141 -7.53 12.43 2.92
C LYS A 141 -6.93 11.32 2.06
N THR A 142 -6.07 10.52 2.69
CA THR A 142 -5.62 9.21 2.19
C THR A 142 -6.62 8.13 2.58
N LEU A 143 -6.62 6.99 1.88
CA LEU A 143 -7.54 5.87 2.11
C LEU A 143 -6.77 4.65 2.63
N GLY A 144 -7.23 4.08 3.74
CA GLY A 144 -6.48 3.06 4.44
C GLY A 144 -7.21 2.45 5.63
N SER A 145 -6.49 1.58 6.34
CA SER A 145 -6.81 1.07 7.67
C SER A 145 -5.75 1.57 8.67
N THR A 146 -5.84 1.17 9.93
CA THR A 146 -4.71 1.26 10.87
C THR A 146 -4.01 -0.08 11.01
N ASP A 147 -2.81 -0.07 11.58
CA ASP A 147 -2.07 -1.29 11.94
C ASP A 147 -2.54 -1.92 13.28
N GLY A 148 -3.60 -1.39 13.90
CA GLY A 148 -4.09 -1.82 15.22
C GLY A 148 -3.30 -1.24 16.40
N THR A 149 -2.24 -0.46 16.14
CA THR A 149 -1.38 0.16 17.17
C THR A 149 -1.33 1.69 17.03
N GLY A 150 -2.23 2.26 16.23
CA GLY A 150 -2.37 3.71 16.04
C GLY A 150 -1.59 4.28 14.84
N ARG A 151 -1.02 3.46 13.96
CA ARG A 151 -0.37 3.93 12.72
C ARG A 151 -1.27 3.68 11.51
N GLU A 152 -1.24 4.60 10.55
CA GLU A 152 -1.93 4.44 9.27
C GLU A 152 -1.28 3.31 8.44
N VAL A 153 -2.12 2.52 7.77
CA VAL A 153 -1.74 1.59 6.70
C VAL A 153 -2.62 1.90 5.50
N ARG A 154 -2.05 2.56 4.49
CA ARG A 154 -2.81 2.89 3.26
C ARG A 154 -3.15 1.60 2.49
N PHE A 155 -4.28 1.60 1.79
CA PHE A 155 -4.67 0.45 0.96
C PHE A 155 -3.59 0.15 -0.08
N SER A 156 -3.42 -1.13 -0.44
CA SER A 156 -2.49 -1.56 -1.48
C SER A 156 -3.22 -2.42 -2.50
N PHE A 157 -2.74 -2.40 -3.73
CA PHE A 157 -3.31 -3.14 -4.86
C PHE A 157 -2.19 -3.61 -5.78
N THR A 158 -2.50 -4.54 -6.68
CA THR A 158 -1.58 -4.97 -7.75
C THR A 158 -1.98 -4.27 -9.05
N THR A 159 -1.01 -3.83 -9.85
CA THR A 159 -1.24 -3.52 -11.28
C THR A 159 -0.53 -4.54 -12.15
N THR A 160 -1.15 -4.95 -13.24
CA THR A 160 -0.42 -5.72 -14.26
C THR A 160 0.52 -4.82 -15.05
N LEU A 161 1.57 -5.40 -15.62
CA LEU A 161 2.53 -4.70 -16.47
C LEU A 161 2.51 -5.27 -17.89
N ALA A 162 3.00 -4.47 -18.84
CA ALA A 162 3.18 -4.86 -20.25
C ALA A 162 4.62 -4.61 -20.71
N PRO A 163 5.63 -5.27 -20.11
CA PRO A 163 7.03 -4.83 -20.17
C PRO A 163 7.61 -4.80 -21.58
N GLU A 164 7.13 -5.68 -22.46
CA GLU A 164 7.59 -5.79 -23.84
C GLU A 164 7.00 -4.73 -24.79
N TRP A 165 5.98 -3.97 -24.36
CA TRP A 165 5.36 -2.94 -25.18
C TRP A 165 6.08 -1.60 -25.03
N ASP A 166 6.44 -1.01 -26.17
CA ASP A 166 7.25 0.21 -26.22
C ASP A 166 6.54 1.42 -25.61
N TYR A 167 5.20 1.40 -25.53
CA TYR A 167 4.44 2.48 -24.90
C TYR A 167 4.80 2.69 -23.43
N MET A 168 5.34 1.68 -22.73
CA MET A 168 5.80 1.87 -21.35
C MET A 168 7.01 2.82 -21.26
N ASN A 169 7.74 3.01 -22.36
CA ASN A 169 8.84 3.98 -22.49
C ASN A 169 8.37 5.36 -23.00
N ALA A 170 7.06 5.57 -23.18
CA ALA A 170 6.54 6.84 -23.69
C ALA A 170 6.93 8.00 -22.77
N THR A 171 7.22 9.13 -23.40
CA THR A 171 7.47 10.42 -22.76
C THR A 171 6.18 11.06 -22.25
N THR A 172 6.33 12.02 -21.35
CA THR A 172 5.27 12.86 -20.81
C THR A 172 5.49 14.30 -21.28
N ASN A 173 4.43 14.95 -21.76
CA ASN A 173 4.45 16.37 -22.06
C ASN A 173 4.04 17.15 -20.82
N VAL A 174 4.93 18.01 -20.32
CA VAL A 174 4.68 18.92 -19.20
C VAL A 174 4.65 20.35 -19.72
N PHE A 175 3.55 21.05 -19.49
CA PHE A 175 3.34 22.41 -19.93
C PHE A 175 2.53 23.18 -18.89
N LYS A 176 3.16 23.44 -17.75
CA LYS A 176 2.55 24.12 -16.61
C LYS A 176 1.98 25.49 -17.01
N GLY A 177 0.74 25.75 -16.62
CA GLY A 177 0.03 27.01 -16.91
C GLY A 177 -0.55 27.09 -18.33
N PHE A 178 -0.38 26.07 -19.17
CA PHE A 178 -0.99 26.03 -20.50
C PHE A 178 -2.44 25.52 -20.47
N THR A 179 -3.36 26.34 -21.00
CA THR A 179 -4.81 26.14 -20.90
C THR A 179 -5.54 26.14 -22.25
N GLU A 180 -4.83 26.29 -23.39
CA GLU A 180 -5.49 26.31 -24.71
C GLU A 180 -6.05 24.93 -25.09
N ASN A 181 -5.41 23.85 -24.64
CA ASN A 181 -5.93 22.49 -24.68
C ASN A 181 -5.32 21.60 -23.57
N TYR A 182 -5.87 20.40 -23.42
CA TYR A 182 -5.49 19.44 -22.36
C TYR A 182 -5.06 18.07 -22.93
N TYR A 183 -4.58 18.03 -24.18
CA TYR A 183 -4.19 16.77 -24.83
C TYR A 183 -3.07 16.02 -24.10
N ARG A 184 -2.21 16.75 -23.39
CA ARG A 184 -1.16 16.17 -22.55
C ARG A 184 -1.69 15.31 -21.39
N PHE A 185 -2.98 15.41 -21.07
CA PHE A 185 -3.66 14.61 -20.05
C PHE A 185 -4.65 13.59 -20.63
N PHE A 186 -4.63 13.35 -21.94
CA PHE A 186 -5.47 12.31 -22.54
C PHE A 186 -4.92 10.92 -22.22
N LEU A 187 -5.81 9.92 -22.23
CA LEU A 187 -5.46 8.54 -21.93
C LEU A 187 -4.34 8.03 -22.84
N LYS A 188 -3.22 7.60 -22.25
CA LYS A 188 -2.14 6.88 -22.93
C LYS A 188 -2.52 5.41 -23.18
N SER A 189 -1.78 4.73 -24.05
CA SER A 189 -1.98 3.30 -24.34
C SER A 189 -1.83 2.39 -23.11
N GLY A 190 -1.05 2.81 -22.11
CA GLY A 190 -0.84 2.09 -20.85
C GLY A 190 0.02 2.92 -19.89
N LEU A 191 0.33 2.37 -18.71
CA LEU A 191 1.25 2.97 -17.76
C LEU A 191 2.64 3.11 -18.39
N ILE A 192 3.32 4.19 -18.04
CA ILE A 192 4.74 4.38 -18.32
C ILE A 192 5.59 4.00 -17.10
N TRP A 193 6.85 3.65 -17.32
CA TRP A 193 7.74 3.17 -16.26
C TRP A 193 7.85 4.13 -15.08
N GLY A 194 7.88 5.45 -15.30
CA GLY A 194 7.92 6.44 -14.22
C GLY A 194 6.75 6.33 -13.24
N ASN A 195 5.54 6.13 -13.75
CA ASN A 195 4.34 5.96 -12.91
C ASN A 195 4.45 4.67 -12.10
N VAL A 196 4.91 3.57 -12.73
CA VAL A 196 5.13 2.29 -12.02
C VAL A 196 6.14 2.48 -10.90
N ARG A 197 7.31 3.06 -11.19
CA ARG A 197 8.39 3.29 -10.22
C ARG A 197 7.88 4.09 -9.02
N GLU A 198 7.09 5.13 -9.24
CA GLU A 198 6.50 5.89 -8.14
C GLU A 198 5.50 5.05 -7.32
N MET A 199 4.62 4.28 -7.96
CA MET A 199 3.67 3.40 -7.25
C MET A 199 4.39 2.35 -6.37
N LEU A 200 5.54 1.83 -6.80
CA LEU A 200 6.30 0.85 -6.03
C LEU A 200 6.87 1.40 -4.72
N ASN A 201 7.18 2.70 -4.66
CA ASN A 201 7.58 3.36 -3.41
C ASN A 201 6.46 3.36 -2.35
N TYR A 202 5.20 3.15 -2.76
CA TYR A 202 4.07 3.04 -1.84
C TYR A 202 3.63 1.60 -1.61
N GLY A 203 4.40 0.62 -2.10
CA GLY A 203 4.11 -0.80 -1.89
C GLY A 203 2.99 -1.35 -2.76
N VAL A 204 2.71 -0.73 -3.93
CA VAL A 204 1.85 -1.33 -4.96
C VAL A 204 2.51 -2.61 -5.50
N GLY A 205 1.72 -3.65 -5.71
CA GLY A 205 2.16 -4.94 -6.28
C GLY A 205 2.23 -4.92 -7.81
N ILE A 206 2.97 -5.86 -8.38
CA ILE A 206 3.05 -6.02 -9.85
C ILE A 206 2.73 -7.46 -10.26
N ALA A 207 2.15 -7.63 -11.45
CA ALA A 207 1.87 -8.93 -12.02
C ALA A 207 2.14 -8.98 -13.53
N PHE A 208 2.52 -10.16 -14.01
CA PHE A 208 2.40 -10.52 -15.42
C PHE A 208 0.92 -10.60 -15.82
N HIS A 209 0.67 -10.37 -17.11
CA HIS A 209 -0.64 -10.50 -17.74
C HIS A 209 -0.41 -10.91 -19.20
N ASP A 210 -0.88 -10.16 -20.19
CA ASP A 210 -0.61 -10.41 -21.61
C ASP A 210 0.88 -10.35 -21.97
N MET A 211 1.35 -11.33 -22.75
CA MET A 211 2.68 -11.35 -23.36
C MET A 211 2.63 -10.85 -24.82
N LYS A 212 3.70 -10.18 -25.30
CA LYS A 212 3.69 -9.53 -26.63
C LYS A 212 3.97 -10.55 -27.74
N MET A 213 2.94 -11.29 -28.12
CA MET A 213 3.03 -12.38 -29.10
C MET A 213 1.72 -12.57 -29.90
N ASP A 214 1.83 -13.06 -31.13
CA ASP A 214 0.68 -13.23 -32.04
C ASP A 214 -0.13 -14.51 -31.77
N ASN A 215 0.51 -15.58 -31.28
CA ASN A 215 -0.12 -16.85 -30.89
C ASN A 215 0.58 -17.40 -29.63
N SER A 216 -0.17 -17.85 -28.62
CA SER A 216 0.38 -18.37 -27.37
C SER A 216 0.43 -19.90 -27.34
N THR A 217 1.63 -20.48 -27.17
CA THR A 217 1.80 -21.82 -26.61
C THR A 217 2.48 -21.72 -25.25
N SER A 218 2.33 -22.73 -24.39
CA SER A 218 2.90 -22.69 -23.03
C SER A 218 4.44 -22.53 -23.03
N GLN A 219 5.15 -23.11 -24.01
CA GLN A 219 6.61 -22.96 -24.14
C GLN A 219 7.02 -21.55 -24.57
N ASP A 220 6.26 -20.96 -25.48
CA ASP A 220 6.50 -19.59 -25.92
C ASP A 220 6.23 -18.61 -24.77
N LEU A 221 5.16 -18.84 -24.01
CA LEU A 221 4.81 -18.03 -22.83
C LEU A 221 5.91 -18.04 -21.76
N VAL A 222 6.55 -19.19 -21.48
CA VAL A 222 7.70 -19.24 -20.54
C VAL A 222 8.84 -18.33 -21.03
N THR A 223 9.15 -18.38 -22.32
CA THR A 223 10.20 -17.52 -22.92
C THR A 223 9.85 -16.03 -22.80
N HIS A 224 8.57 -15.69 -22.99
CA HIS A 224 8.10 -14.32 -22.82
C HIS A 224 8.04 -13.87 -21.35
N PHE A 225 7.75 -14.75 -20.40
CA PHE A 225 7.91 -14.45 -18.98
C PHE A 225 9.37 -14.13 -18.62
N GLU A 226 10.33 -14.92 -19.11
CA GLU A 226 11.76 -14.68 -18.90
C GLU A 226 12.19 -13.31 -19.45
N LYS A 227 11.80 -13.00 -20.69
CA LYS A 227 12.09 -11.71 -21.32
C LYS A 227 11.43 -10.54 -20.59
N SER A 228 10.16 -10.68 -20.23
CA SER A 228 9.44 -9.67 -19.46
C SER A 228 10.08 -9.46 -18.09
N GLN A 229 10.51 -10.53 -17.42
CA GLN A 229 11.20 -10.46 -16.15
C GLN A 229 12.52 -9.69 -16.25
N GLU A 230 13.31 -9.92 -17.30
CA GLU A 230 14.57 -9.18 -17.54
C GLU A 230 14.29 -7.68 -17.67
N ILE A 231 13.27 -7.29 -18.43
CA ILE A 231 12.88 -5.89 -18.58
C ILE A 231 12.43 -5.29 -17.24
N ILE A 232 11.58 -6.01 -16.51
CA ILE A 232 11.08 -5.58 -15.18
C ILE A 232 12.25 -5.36 -14.22
N LEU A 233 13.17 -6.33 -14.11
CA LEU A 233 14.36 -6.23 -13.26
C LEU A 233 15.20 -4.99 -13.61
N ASN A 234 15.44 -4.77 -14.90
CA ASN A 234 16.21 -3.62 -15.38
C ASN A 234 15.52 -2.28 -15.09
N LYS A 235 14.19 -2.21 -15.25
CA LYS A 235 13.41 -0.97 -15.10
C LYS A 235 13.07 -0.63 -13.66
N LEU A 236 13.06 -1.61 -12.75
CA LEU A 236 12.48 -1.48 -11.41
C LEU A 236 13.48 -1.78 -10.28
N SER A 237 14.76 -1.44 -10.46
CA SER A 237 15.83 -1.64 -9.44
C SER A 237 15.91 -3.09 -8.93
N GLY A 238 15.86 -4.03 -9.88
CA GLY A 238 15.85 -5.47 -9.66
C GLY A 238 14.64 -6.00 -8.89
N ARG A 239 13.52 -5.25 -8.86
CA ARG A 239 12.24 -5.79 -8.42
C ARG A 239 11.71 -6.79 -9.44
N GLY A 240 12.04 -8.06 -9.27
CA GLY A 240 11.44 -9.14 -10.04
C GLY A 240 9.94 -9.31 -9.76
N CYS A 241 9.18 -9.69 -10.79
CA CYS A 241 7.77 -10.05 -10.68
C CYS A 241 7.63 -11.53 -10.29
N LYS A 242 6.70 -11.82 -9.39
CA LYS A 242 6.37 -13.20 -8.94
C LYS A 242 4.90 -13.53 -9.02
N MET A 243 4.10 -12.66 -9.65
CA MET A 243 2.66 -12.81 -9.74
C MET A 243 2.19 -12.89 -11.19
N LEU A 244 1.21 -13.75 -11.46
CA LEU A 244 0.47 -13.77 -12.72
C LEU A 244 -1.01 -13.49 -12.46
N ALA A 245 -1.57 -12.52 -13.17
CA ALA A 245 -3.01 -12.40 -13.35
C ALA A 245 -3.36 -13.01 -14.71
N GLU A 246 -4.18 -14.06 -14.74
CA GLU A 246 -4.58 -14.73 -15.99
C GLU A 246 -5.29 -13.75 -16.95
N PRO A 247 -4.75 -13.52 -18.17
CA PRO A 247 -5.42 -12.72 -19.18
C PRO A 247 -6.45 -13.55 -19.95
N GLY A 248 -7.61 -12.95 -20.26
CA GLY A 248 -8.59 -13.50 -21.20
C GLY A 248 -9.20 -14.86 -20.84
N GLY A 249 -8.95 -15.41 -19.65
CA GLY A 249 -9.30 -16.78 -19.30
C GLY A 249 -8.44 -17.84 -20.01
N ASP A 250 -7.30 -17.45 -20.58
CA ASP A 250 -6.39 -18.34 -21.30
C ASP A 250 -5.55 -19.17 -20.32
N LYS A 251 -5.95 -20.45 -20.18
CA LYS A 251 -5.32 -21.40 -19.27
C LYS A 251 -3.87 -21.74 -19.65
N ALA A 252 -3.45 -21.48 -20.89
CA ALA A 252 -2.06 -21.65 -21.29
C ALA A 252 -1.11 -20.79 -20.44
N TYR A 253 -1.56 -19.62 -19.94
CA TYR A 253 -0.79 -18.78 -19.03
C TYR A 253 -0.57 -19.44 -17.67
N LEU A 254 -1.60 -20.09 -17.11
CA LEU A 254 -1.46 -20.82 -15.84
C LEU A 254 -0.57 -22.07 -16.02
N GLU A 255 -0.71 -22.79 -17.12
CA GLU A 255 0.14 -23.94 -17.45
C GLU A 255 1.61 -23.52 -17.67
N ALA A 256 1.85 -22.41 -18.37
CA ALA A 256 3.18 -21.86 -18.56
C ALA A 256 3.80 -21.42 -17.22
N ALA A 257 3.02 -20.78 -16.34
CA ALA A 257 3.50 -20.35 -15.03
C ALA A 257 3.93 -21.52 -14.13
N GLN A 258 3.34 -22.71 -14.28
CA GLN A 258 3.82 -23.91 -13.59
C GLN A 258 5.24 -24.32 -14.00
N ASN A 259 5.66 -23.95 -15.21
CA ASN A 259 6.99 -24.21 -15.75
C ASN A 259 7.96 -23.02 -15.59
N TYR A 260 7.50 -21.92 -14.98
CA TYR A 260 8.31 -20.76 -14.67
C TYR A 260 8.32 -20.50 -13.15
N PRO A 261 9.26 -21.12 -12.40
CA PRO A 261 9.19 -21.22 -10.93
C PRO A 261 9.32 -19.88 -10.19
N LEU A 262 9.64 -18.79 -10.89
CA LEU A 262 9.69 -17.45 -10.31
C LEU A 262 8.30 -16.83 -10.11
N ILE A 263 7.25 -17.36 -10.76
CA ILE A 263 5.86 -17.01 -10.46
C ILE A 263 5.37 -17.88 -9.30
N SER A 264 5.24 -17.29 -8.12
CA SER A 264 4.85 -17.98 -6.89
C SER A 264 3.40 -17.74 -6.47
N THR A 265 2.72 -16.75 -7.05
CA THR A 265 1.31 -16.49 -6.76
C THR A 265 0.53 -16.13 -8.02
N LEU A 266 -0.71 -16.60 -8.14
CA LEU A 266 -1.49 -16.49 -9.36
C LEU A 266 -2.94 -16.11 -9.08
N THR A 267 -3.63 -15.52 -10.03
CA THR A 267 -5.08 -15.31 -9.95
C THR A 267 -5.78 -15.60 -11.27
N ALA A 268 -7.01 -16.11 -11.17
CA ALA A 268 -7.89 -16.41 -12.29
C ALA A 268 -9.37 -16.35 -11.85
N GLN A 269 -10.27 -16.10 -12.79
CA GLN A 269 -11.72 -16.08 -12.52
C GLN A 269 -12.33 -17.47 -12.32
N ALA A 270 -11.77 -18.49 -12.99
CA ALA A 270 -12.31 -19.85 -13.00
C ALA A 270 -11.19 -20.88 -12.81
N GLY A 271 -11.53 -22.04 -12.22
CA GLY A 271 -10.55 -23.09 -11.94
C GLY A 271 -9.53 -22.71 -10.87
N ALA A 272 -9.89 -21.79 -9.97
CA ALA A 272 -9.02 -21.20 -8.97
C ALA A 272 -9.55 -21.44 -7.55
N LEU A 273 -8.66 -21.37 -6.56
CA LEU A 273 -8.97 -21.57 -5.16
C LEU A 273 -9.72 -20.37 -4.58
N LYS A 274 -10.93 -20.60 -4.09
CA LYS A 274 -11.62 -19.65 -3.21
C LYS A 274 -10.96 -19.62 -1.83
N VAL A 275 -10.29 -18.52 -1.53
CA VAL A 275 -9.53 -18.34 -0.29
C VAL A 275 -10.44 -18.03 0.90
N TYR A 276 -10.24 -18.75 1.99
CA TYR A 276 -10.81 -18.49 3.31
C TYR A 276 -9.64 -18.22 4.26
N PRO A 277 -9.31 -16.96 4.59
CA PRO A 277 -8.02 -16.63 5.23
C PRO A 277 -7.82 -17.26 6.61
N PHE A 278 -8.92 -17.54 7.32
CA PHE A 278 -8.89 -18.15 8.65
C PHE A 278 -8.85 -19.69 8.61
N LYS A 279 -8.83 -20.30 7.42
CA LYS A 279 -8.73 -21.75 7.28
C LYS A 279 -7.36 -22.21 7.78
N GLU A 280 -7.37 -23.15 8.73
CA GLU A 280 -6.15 -23.77 9.23
C GLU A 280 -5.40 -24.50 8.10
N GLY A 281 -4.07 -24.36 8.07
CA GLY A 281 -3.22 -24.97 7.06
C GLY A 281 -3.43 -24.44 5.63
N LEU A 282 -4.02 -23.24 5.45
CA LEU A 282 -4.13 -22.60 4.15
C LEU A 282 -2.74 -22.40 3.53
N ASP A 283 -2.44 -23.12 2.45
CA ASP A 283 -1.29 -22.85 1.59
C ASP A 283 -1.79 -22.38 0.21
N ILE A 284 -1.16 -21.33 -0.31
CA ILE A 284 -1.51 -20.68 -1.57
C ILE A 284 -0.29 -20.57 -2.49
N ASP A 285 0.81 -21.23 -2.14
CA ASP A 285 2.02 -21.29 -2.95
C ASP A 285 1.75 -21.95 -4.31
N HIS A 286 2.14 -21.25 -5.38
CA HIS A 286 1.90 -21.60 -6.78
C HIS A 286 0.43 -21.95 -7.12
N THR A 287 -0.52 -21.49 -6.30
CA THR A 287 -1.94 -21.83 -6.44
C THR A 287 -2.71 -20.63 -6.99
N PRO A 288 -3.45 -20.77 -8.12
CA PRO A 288 -4.34 -19.73 -8.60
C PRO A 288 -5.43 -19.42 -7.58
N ILE A 289 -5.55 -18.16 -7.18
CA ILE A 289 -6.58 -17.67 -6.26
C ILE A 289 -7.74 -17.08 -7.06
N GLU A 290 -8.96 -17.46 -6.68
CA GLU A 290 -10.20 -16.98 -7.29
C GLU A 290 -10.34 -15.47 -7.11
N ARG A 291 -10.59 -14.77 -8.22
CA ARG A 291 -10.87 -13.33 -8.27
C ARG A 291 -12.10 -13.09 -9.14
N ALA A 292 -12.93 -12.11 -8.77
CA ALA A 292 -14.15 -11.77 -9.50
C ALA A 292 -14.07 -10.38 -10.13
N PHE A 293 -14.69 -10.21 -11.29
CA PHE A 293 -14.92 -8.91 -11.90
C PHE A 293 -16.37 -8.49 -11.68
N TYR A 294 -16.57 -7.19 -11.50
CA TYR A 294 -17.87 -6.57 -11.33
C TYR A 294 -17.97 -5.40 -12.31
N ASP A 295 -19.10 -5.30 -13.01
CA ASP A 295 -19.32 -4.26 -14.01
C ASP A 295 -19.38 -2.87 -13.38
N ARG A 296 -19.79 -2.78 -12.10
CA ARG A 296 -20.01 -1.53 -11.39
C ARG A 296 -19.52 -1.59 -9.94
N PRO A 297 -18.96 -0.48 -9.41
CA PRO A 297 -18.52 -0.40 -8.00
C PRO A 297 -19.62 -0.77 -6.99
N ALA A 298 -20.88 -0.39 -7.25
CA ALA A 298 -22.02 -0.73 -6.39
C ALA A 298 -22.24 -2.25 -6.22
N GLN A 299 -21.86 -3.08 -7.20
CA GLN A 299 -21.93 -4.54 -7.06
C GLN A 299 -20.84 -5.06 -6.10
N VAL A 300 -19.68 -4.38 -6.04
CA VAL A 300 -18.63 -4.67 -5.07
C VAL A 300 -19.11 -4.30 -3.66
N GLU A 301 -19.73 -3.13 -3.48
CA GLU A 301 -20.34 -2.74 -2.19
C GLU A 301 -21.37 -3.76 -1.73
N GLN A 302 -22.24 -4.21 -2.64
CA GLN A 302 -23.23 -5.25 -2.36
C GLN A 302 -22.55 -6.57 -1.95
N ARG A 303 -21.50 -6.98 -2.67
CA ARG A 303 -20.73 -8.20 -2.36
C ARG A 303 -20.09 -8.11 -0.97
N ILE A 304 -19.50 -6.97 -0.63
CA ILE A 304 -18.92 -6.72 0.70
C ILE A 304 -20.01 -6.83 1.76
N THR A 305 -21.09 -6.06 1.61
CA THR A 305 -22.21 -6.04 2.57
C THR A 305 -22.81 -7.42 2.80
N GLN A 306 -23.05 -8.18 1.73
CA GLN A 306 -23.57 -9.55 1.82
C GLN A 306 -22.61 -10.52 2.50
N THR A 307 -21.30 -10.39 2.24
CA THR A 307 -20.29 -11.25 2.86
C THR A 307 -20.18 -10.95 4.36
N LEU A 308 -20.21 -9.67 4.72
CA LEU A 308 -20.05 -9.20 6.10
C LEU A 308 -21.34 -9.27 6.93
N ALA A 309 -22.48 -9.62 6.33
CA ALA A 309 -23.72 -9.89 7.06
C ALA A 309 -23.64 -11.14 7.97
N SER A 310 -22.58 -11.95 7.85
CA SER A 310 -22.29 -13.07 8.74
C SER A 310 -21.45 -12.60 9.94
N ASP A 311 -21.94 -12.86 11.16
CA ASP A 311 -21.22 -12.55 12.40
C ASP A 311 -19.99 -13.46 12.66
N THR A 312 -19.80 -14.51 11.85
CA THR A 312 -18.68 -15.45 11.99
C THR A 312 -17.54 -15.10 11.03
N TYR A 313 -16.73 -14.09 11.40
CA TYR A 313 -15.60 -13.61 10.58
C TYR A 313 -14.60 -14.71 10.19
N THR A 314 -14.41 -15.72 11.04
CA THR A 314 -13.49 -16.85 10.80
C THR A 314 -13.92 -17.79 9.67
N LYS A 315 -15.11 -17.61 9.08
CA LYS A 315 -15.60 -18.39 7.94
C LYS A 315 -15.75 -17.56 6.66
N LEU A 316 -15.36 -16.29 6.69
CA LEU A 316 -15.51 -15.42 5.52
C LEU A 316 -14.49 -15.76 4.44
N PRO A 317 -14.91 -15.81 3.17
CA PRO A 317 -13.96 -15.84 2.06
C PRO A 317 -13.29 -14.47 1.91
N ALA A 318 -12.10 -14.46 1.34
CA ALA A 318 -11.50 -13.24 0.82
C ALA A 318 -12.43 -12.61 -0.24
N ILE A 319 -12.50 -11.28 -0.26
CA ILE A 319 -13.14 -10.54 -1.36
C ILE A 319 -12.02 -10.06 -2.26
N TYR A 320 -11.78 -10.80 -3.34
CA TYR A 320 -10.73 -10.48 -4.29
C TYR A 320 -11.34 -10.05 -5.61
N ILE A 321 -11.09 -8.80 -6.02
CA ILE A 321 -11.63 -8.23 -7.24
C ILE A 321 -10.56 -7.95 -8.30
N GLY A 322 -10.96 -8.14 -9.55
CA GLY A 322 -10.27 -7.65 -10.73
C GLY A 322 -10.98 -6.43 -11.29
N VAL A 323 -10.21 -5.49 -11.84
CA VAL A 323 -10.73 -4.30 -12.54
C VAL A 323 -9.84 -3.97 -13.72
N HIS A 324 -10.38 -3.54 -14.84
CA HIS A 324 -9.58 -3.05 -15.97
C HIS A 324 -9.28 -1.56 -15.78
N ASN A 325 -10.27 -0.72 -16.06
CA ASN A 325 -10.18 0.74 -15.89
C ASN A 325 -10.92 1.16 -14.63
N THR A 326 -10.33 2.10 -13.88
CA THR A 326 -10.98 2.75 -12.74
C THR A 326 -11.42 4.16 -13.14
N ASP A 327 -12.56 4.59 -12.61
CA ASP A 327 -13.16 5.92 -12.80
C ASP A 327 -13.53 6.50 -11.44
N ILE A 328 -14.29 7.60 -11.40
CA ILE A 328 -14.69 8.23 -10.14
C ILE A 328 -15.58 7.32 -9.29
N GLY A 329 -16.40 6.45 -9.90
CA GLY A 329 -17.17 5.47 -9.14
C GLY A 329 -16.27 4.49 -8.37
N TRP A 330 -15.13 4.13 -8.94
CA TRP A 330 -14.12 3.32 -8.24
C TRP A 330 -13.41 4.10 -7.14
N VAL A 331 -13.15 5.39 -7.34
CA VAL A 331 -12.63 6.28 -6.29
C VAL A 331 -13.61 6.36 -5.11
N ASP A 332 -14.90 6.51 -5.40
CA ASP A 332 -15.96 6.55 -4.39
C ASP A 332 -16.08 5.23 -3.63
N LEU A 333 -15.94 4.09 -4.31
CA LEU A 333 -15.89 2.77 -3.66
C LEU A 333 -14.70 2.66 -2.70
N LEU A 334 -13.49 3.04 -3.12
CA LEU A 334 -12.31 3.02 -2.24
C LEU A 334 -12.52 3.90 -1.01
N LYS A 335 -13.12 5.09 -1.21
CA LYS A 335 -13.47 6.00 -0.12
C LYS A 335 -14.52 5.37 0.80
N TRP A 336 -15.55 4.73 0.25
CA TRP A 336 -16.58 4.05 1.02
C TRP A 336 -16.01 2.90 1.85
N ILE A 337 -15.08 2.10 1.31
CA ILE A 337 -14.38 1.05 2.07
C ILE A 337 -13.60 1.66 3.24
N ASN A 338 -12.87 2.75 3.01
CA ASN A 338 -12.18 3.48 4.08
C ASN A 338 -13.14 3.96 5.18
N ASP A 339 -14.25 4.57 4.78
CA ASP A 339 -15.22 5.19 5.70
C ASP A 339 -16.06 4.16 6.46
N SER A 340 -16.24 2.97 5.90
CA SER A 340 -17.06 1.91 6.50
C SER A 340 -16.22 0.92 7.30
N TYR A 341 -15.05 0.52 6.76
CA TYR A 341 -14.28 -0.61 7.28
C TYR A 341 -12.79 -0.32 7.48
N GLY A 342 -12.30 0.83 7.01
CA GLY A 342 -10.93 1.28 7.19
C GLY A 342 -10.76 2.17 8.42
N LYS A 343 -9.76 3.04 8.38
CA LYS A 343 -9.34 3.90 9.50
C LYS A 343 -10.40 4.92 9.95
N ASP A 344 -11.34 5.26 9.07
CA ASP A 344 -12.45 6.17 9.38
C ASP A 344 -13.76 5.42 9.69
N GLY A 345 -13.72 4.08 9.65
CA GLY A 345 -14.84 3.19 9.94
C GLY A 345 -14.55 2.30 11.15
N ASP A 346 -14.87 1.00 11.04
CA ASP A 346 -14.64 0.03 12.12
C ASP A 346 -13.22 -0.59 12.14
N ASP A 347 -12.35 -0.15 11.23
CA ASP A 347 -10.97 -0.59 11.06
C ASP A 347 -10.78 -2.12 10.94
N SER A 348 -11.80 -2.83 10.43
CA SER A 348 -11.83 -4.29 10.33
C SER A 348 -11.16 -4.88 9.10
N VAL A 349 -10.93 -4.10 8.04
CA VAL A 349 -10.42 -4.60 6.76
C VAL A 349 -8.89 -4.62 6.70
N TRP A 350 -8.32 -5.72 6.20
CA TRP A 350 -6.99 -5.69 5.60
C TRP A 350 -7.13 -5.61 4.09
N PHE A 351 -6.54 -4.57 3.50
CA PHE A 351 -6.54 -4.35 2.05
C PHE A 351 -5.09 -4.33 1.51
N PRO A 352 -4.42 -5.49 1.43
CA PRO A 352 -3.13 -5.62 0.76
C PRO A 352 -3.29 -5.86 -0.74
N ASN A 353 -2.17 -5.77 -1.46
CA ASN A 353 -2.05 -6.42 -2.77
C ASN A 353 -1.85 -7.95 -2.59
N GLN A 354 -2.06 -8.74 -3.66
CA GLN A 354 -1.96 -10.20 -3.55
C GLN A 354 -0.54 -10.67 -3.20
N GLU A 355 0.52 -10.01 -3.68
CA GLU A 355 1.89 -10.40 -3.34
C GLU A 355 2.13 -10.28 -1.82
N GLU A 356 1.71 -9.18 -1.19
CA GLU A 356 1.85 -8.98 0.26
C GLU A 356 1.06 -10.04 1.05
N TYR A 357 -0.17 -10.36 0.63
CA TYR A 357 -0.97 -11.40 1.27
C TYR A 357 -0.33 -12.79 1.14
N TYR A 358 0.20 -13.10 -0.04
CA TYR A 358 0.94 -14.33 -0.31
C TYR A 358 2.17 -14.45 0.59
N GLU A 359 3.02 -13.42 0.65
CA GLU A 359 4.23 -13.43 1.48
C GLU A 359 3.89 -13.58 2.97
N TYR A 360 2.86 -12.88 3.46
CA TYR A 360 2.41 -13.02 4.84
C TYR A 360 1.93 -14.44 5.16
N THR A 361 1.13 -15.04 4.27
CA THR A 361 0.66 -16.43 4.42
C THR A 361 1.83 -17.42 4.39
N TYR A 362 2.79 -17.17 3.50
CA TYR A 362 4.02 -17.97 3.41
C TYR A 362 4.80 -17.93 4.73
N TYR A 363 5.06 -16.73 5.27
CA TYR A 363 5.74 -16.55 6.55
C TYR A 363 4.98 -17.20 7.70
N ARG A 364 3.66 -16.99 7.79
CA ARG A 364 2.83 -17.58 8.84
C ARG A 364 2.92 -19.10 8.91
N ASN A 365 3.02 -19.76 7.76
CA ASN A 365 3.05 -21.22 7.69
C ASN A 365 4.45 -21.81 7.91
N ARG A 366 5.51 -21.04 7.71
CA ARG A 366 6.89 -21.56 7.62
C ARG A 366 7.84 -20.99 8.68
N SER A 367 7.49 -19.87 9.31
CA SER A 367 8.35 -19.23 10.29
C SER A 367 8.22 -19.88 11.66
N LEU A 368 9.35 -20.07 12.34
CA LEU A 368 9.38 -20.53 13.73
C LEU A 368 9.41 -19.32 14.68
N ILE A 369 8.36 -19.19 15.49
CA ILE A 369 8.28 -18.18 16.55
C ILE A 369 8.69 -18.83 17.87
N LYS A 370 9.66 -18.25 18.58
CA LYS A 370 10.01 -18.66 19.94
C LYS A 370 9.88 -17.47 20.88
N LEU A 371 9.28 -17.71 22.03
CA LEU A 371 9.19 -16.74 23.11
C LEU A 371 9.77 -17.38 24.37
N GLU A 372 10.93 -16.89 24.81
CA GLU A 372 11.71 -17.50 25.87
C GLU A 372 11.91 -16.52 27.03
N GLN A 373 11.57 -16.97 28.24
CA GLN A 373 11.86 -16.23 29.46
C GLN A 373 13.37 -16.29 29.73
N GLN A 374 14.03 -15.13 29.73
CA GLN A 374 15.47 -15.02 30.02
C GLN A 374 15.73 -14.91 31.53
N ASP A 375 14.85 -14.19 32.23
CA ASP A 375 14.84 -14.04 33.69
C ASP A 375 13.42 -13.71 34.19
N ALA A 376 13.26 -13.41 35.48
CA ALA A 376 11.96 -13.13 36.09
C ALA A 376 11.16 -11.99 35.44
N THR A 377 11.83 -11.06 34.75
CA THR A 377 11.24 -9.84 34.16
C THR A 377 11.58 -9.63 32.69
N THR A 378 12.35 -10.52 32.06
CA THR A 378 12.80 -10.36 30.67
C THR A 378 12.35 -11.53 29.82
N TRP A 379 11.71 -11.23 28.69
CA TRP A 379 11.32 -12.18 27.65
C TRP A 379 12.02 -11.84 26.34
N LYS A 380 12.44 -12.86 25.60
CA LYS A 380 13.02 -12.73 24.27
C LYS A 380 12.11 -13.42 23.24
N LEU A 381 11.58 -12.64 22.32
CA LEU A 381 10.89 -13.12 21.12
C LEU A 381 11.92 -13.25 20.00
N THR A 382 12.03 -14.44 19.42
CA THR A 382 12.84 -14.69 18.22
C THR A 382 11.99 -15.27 17.10
N LEU A 383 12.29 -14.82 15.88
CA LEU A 383 11.56 -15.20 14.68
C LEU A 383 12.51 -15.15 13.47
N THR A 384 12.47 -16.16 12.62
CA THR A 384 13.17 -16.14 11.32
C THR A 384 12.16 -16.07 10.20
N LEU A 385 12.24 -15.02 9.37
CA LEU A 385 11.51 -14.92 8.11
C LEU A 385 12.45 -15.32 6.97
N THR A 386 12.15 -16.44 6.31
CA THR A 386 12.89 -16.89 5.12
C THR A 386 12.05 -16.59 3.89
N ALA A 387 12.55 -15.72 3.03
CA ALA A 387 11.91 -15.33 1.78
C ALA A 387 11.98 -16.42 0.72
N GLY A 388 10.90 -16.53 -0.06
CA GLY A 388 10.98 -17.11 -1.40
C GLY A 388 11.58 -16.13 -2.41
N SER A 389 11.64 -16.54 -3.68
CA SER A 389 12.07 -15.66 -4.76
C SER A 389 11.23 -14.38 -4.80
N TYR A 390 11.90 -13.23 -4.89
CA TYR A 390 11.27 -11.92 -5.06
C TYR A 390 10.28 -11.51 -3.95
N PHE A 391 10.56 -11.81 -2.69
CA PHE A 391 9.77 -11.28 -1.57
C PHE A 391 10.17 -9.84 -1.24
N TYR A 392 9.18 -8.97 -1.03
CA TYR A 392 9.38 -7.52 -0.80
C TYR A 392 8.58 -6.94 0.36
N TYR A 393 7.73 -7.75 1.00
CA TYR A 393 6.90 -7.36 2.14
C TYR A 393 7.26 -8.18 3.39
N PRO A 394 8.53 -8.13 3.89
CA PRO A 394 8.96 -8.85 5.09
C PRO A 394 8.45 -8.16 6.37
N SER A 395 7.13 -8.03 6.49
CA SER A 395 6.45 -7.49 7.67
C SER A 395 5.35 -8.42 8.14
N VAL A 396 5.29 -8.62 9.46
CA VAL A 396 4.38 -9.57 10.12
C VAL A 396 3.77 -8.97 11.37
N THR A 397 2.66 -9.56 11.82
CA THR A 397 2.08 -9.29 13.14
C THR A 397 2.32 -10.51 14.01
N VAL A 398 2.75 -10.31 15.25
CA VAL A 398 2.89 -11.37 16.26
C VAL A 398 2.07 -10.98 17.48
N ASN A 399 1.20 -11.87 17.92
CA ASN A 399 0.45 -11.73 19.17
C ASN A 399 1.18 -12.48 20.28
N VAL A 400 1.33 -11.85 21.43
CA VAL A 400 1.83 -12.43 22.68
C VAL A 400 0.68 -12.49 23.69
N ALA A 401 0.12 -13.68 23.89
CA ALA A 401 -0.99 -13.88 24.81
C ALA A 401 -0.53 -13.80 26.27
N GLY A 402 -1.34 -13.16 27.13
CA GLY A 402 -1.05 -13.01 28.57
C GLY A 402 -0.11 -11.85 28.92
N LEU A 403 0.26 -11.01 27.95
CA LEU A 403 1.10 -9.83 28.15
C LEU A 403 0.29 -8.58 27.77
N GLN A 404 0.16 -7.61 28.68
CA GLN A 404 -0.46 -6.32 28.37
C GLN A 404 0.60 -5.21 28.33
N LEU A 405 0.32 -4.12 27.62
CA LEU A 405 1.18 -2.95 27.45
C LEU A 405 1.55 -2.34 28.81
N GLU A 406 0.63 -2.36 29.77
CA GLU A 406 0.79 -1.86 31.14
C GLU A 406 1.79 -2.69 31.98
N ASP A 407 2.16 -3.87 31.50
CA ASP A 407 3.16 -4.74 32.13
C ASP A 407 4.56 -4.48 31.59
N ILE A 408 4.70 -3.68 30.52
CA ILE A 408 5.96 -3.47 29.81
C ILE A 408 6.68 -2.22 30.33
N ALA A 409 7.97 -2.39 30.64
CA ALA A 409 8.90 -1.30 30.92
C ALA A 409 9.61 -0.81 29.66
N SER A 410 10.08 -1.74 28.81
CA SER A 410 10.66 -1.40 27.50
C SER A 410 10.53 -2.54 26.51
N VAL A 411 10.59 -2.18 25.22
CA VAL A 411 10.71 -3.11 24.09
C VAL A 411 11.90 -2.67 23.27
N GLU A 412 12.85 -3.58 23.06
CA GLU A 412 14.08 -3.34 22.29
C GLU A 412 14.16 -4.39 21.17
N SER A 413 14.66 -4.02 19.99
CA SER A 413 14.81 -4.93 18.86
C SER A 413 16.19 -4.82 18.23
N ASN A 414 16.64 -5.90 17.59
CA ASN A 414 17.88 -5.88 16.81
C ASN A 414 17.77 -5.02 15.54
N GLU A 415 18.88 -4.89 14.80
CA GLU A 415 18.99 -4.05 13.61
C GLU A 415 18.16 -4.53 12.42
N THR A 416 17.87 -5.84 12.34
CA THR A 416 17.01 -6.42 11.30
C THR A 416 15.61 -5.79 11.29
N VAL A 417 15.08 -5.48 12.48
CA VAL A 417 13.79 -4.80 12.62
C VAL A 417 14.00 -3.31 12.35
N THR A 418 13.40 -2.81 11.28
CA THR A 418 13.47 -1.40 10.87
C THR A 418 12.19 -0.64 11.23
N GLY A 419 11.05 -1.34 11.28
CA GLY A 419 9.78 -0.84 11.80
C GLY A 419 9.26 -1.69 12.95
N LEU A 420 8.83 -1.04 14.03
CA LEU A 420 8.22 -1.71 15.18
C LEU A 420 7.10 -0.85 15.77
N SER A 421 5.93 -1.44 15.94
CA SER A 421 4.81 -0.89 16.72
C SER A 421 4.15 -1.99 17.53
N TYR A 422 3.53 -1.64 18.65
CA TYR A 422 2.88 -2.60 19.53
C TYR A 422 1.80 -1.94 20.38
N ALA A 423 0.74 -2.69 20.68
CA ALA A 423 -0.39 -2.25 21.50
C ALA A 423 -1.14 -3.46 22.07
N ASN A 424 -2.08 -3.20 22.99
CA ASN A 424 -2.97 -4.23 23.51
C ASN A 424 -3.90 -4.76 22.40
N TYR A 425 -4.09 -6.08 22.38
CA TYR A 425 -5.05 -6.76 21.52
C TYR A 425 -5.65 -7.96 22.26
N GLY A 426 -6.93 -7.82 22.63
CA GLY A 426 -7.61 -8.80 23.51
C GLY A 426 -6.90 -8.94 24.85
N GLU A 427 -6.68 -10.19 25.28
CA GLU A 427 -5.96 -10.53 26.53
C GLU A 427 -4.43 -10.63 26.32
N GLY A 428 -3.88 -9.88 25.37
CA GLY A 428 -2.46 -9.95 25.01
C GLY A 428 -1.94 -8.69 24.31
N LEU A 429 -0.70 -8.78 23.84
CA LEU A 429 0.00 -7.71 23.13
C LEU A 429 0.13 -8.11 21.66
N MET A 430 -0.17 -7.20 20.74
CA MET A 430 0.23 -7.37 19.34
C MET A 430 1.49 -6.55 19.05
N LEU A 431 2.39 -7.10 18.24
CA LEU A 431 3.56 -6.43 17.69
C LEU A 431 3.48 -6.47 16.17
N ASN A 432 3.59 -5.33 15.51
CA ASN A 432 3.83 -5.26 14.07
C ASN A 432 5.31 -5.03 13.82
N ILE A 433 5.92 -5.92 13.07
CA ILE A 433 7.36 -6.01 12.86
C ILE A 433 7.61 -5.85 11.38
N ASP A 434 8.39 -4.84 10.99
CA ASP A 434 8.83 -4.61 9.61
C ASP A 434 10.34 -4.78 9.51
N CYS A 435 10.78 -5.60 8.55
CA CYS A 435 12.17 -5.94 8.30
C CYS A 435 12.64 -5.51 6.90
N ARG A 436 11.95 -4.57 6.25
CA ARG A 436 12.42 -3.95 5.02
C ARG A 436 13.73 -3.24 5.32
N LYS A 437 14.83 -3.71 4.71
CA LYS A 437 16.19 -3.30 5.07
C LYS A 437 16.43 -1.81 4.91
N TYR A 438 15.86 -1.19 3.87
CA TYR A 438 16.09 0.21 3.51
C TYR A 438 14.90 1.11 3.86
N LEU A 439 14.08 0.71 4.85
CA LEU A 439 12.89 1.46 5.23
C LEU A 439 13.22 2.87 5.75
N ALA A 440 14.36 3.03 6.43
CA ALA A 440 14.79 4.32 6.97
C ALA A 440 15.23 5.30 5.88
N GLU A 441 16.02 4.84 4.92
CA GLU A 441 16.43 5.60 3.73
C GLU A 441 15.23 5.96 2.86
N HIS A 442 14.27 5.03 2.76
CA HIS A 442 13.03 5.28 2.07
C HIS A 442 12.19 6.38 2.74
N ALA A 443 12.10 6.36 4.08
CA ALA A 443 11.43 7.42 4.83
C ALA A 443 12.16 8.76 4.70
N GLU A 444 13.48 8.75 4.73
CA GLU A 444 14.31 9.94 4.52
C GLU A 444 14.10 10.56 3.15
N HIS A 445 14.00 9.75 2.09
CA HIS A 445 13.66 10.26 0.76
C HIS A 445 12.37 11.08 0.73
N PHE A 446 11.30 10.61 1.39
CA PHE A 446 10.05 11.38 1.46
C PHE A 446 10.20 12.67 2.27
N VAL A 447 11.04 12.67 3.30
CA VAL A 447 11.39 13.90 4.04
C VAL A 447 12.13 14.87 3.12
N GLU A 448 13.12 14.42 2.36
CA GLU A 448 13.86 15.25 1.40
C GLU A 448 12.94 15.82 0.32
N ARG A 449 12.00 15.01 -0.19
CA ARG A 449 10.99 15.48 -1.15
C ARG A 449 10.11 16.58 -0.56
N TYR A 450 9.65 16.43 0.68
CA TYR A 450 8.93 17.49 1.39
C TYR A 450 9.80 18.74 1.60
N GLU A 451 11.10 18.59 1.90
CA GLU A 451 12.01 19.72 2.08
C GLU A 451 12.19 20.56 0.81
N LYS A 452 12.12 19.94 -0.39
CA LYS A 452 12.14 20.66 -1.68
C LYS A 452 10.92 21.56 -1.87
N ASN A 453 9.77 21.23 -1.27
CA ASN A 453 8.57 22.07 -1.29
C ASN A 453 7.77 21.95 0.02
N ARG A 454 8.19 22.70 1.04
CA ARG A 454 7.56 22.67 2.38
C ARG A 454 6.10 23.15 2.42
N SER A 455 5.59 23.75 1.34
CA SER A 455 4.19 24.14 1.23
C SER A 455 3.27 23.00 0.75
N ASP A 456 3.85 21.92 0.24
CA ASP A 456 3.09 20.76 -0.23
C ASP A 456 2.62 19.89 0.94
N ALA A 457 1.32 20.03 1.26
CA ALA A 457 0.69 19.24 2.32
C ALA A 457 0.68 17.73 2.02
N SER A 458 0.63 17.35 0.73
CA SER A 458 0.66 15.94 0.33
C SER A 458 2.04 15.34 0.58
N ALA A 459 3.11 16.06 0.20
CA ALA A 459 4.48 15.64 0.47
C ALA A 459 4.76 15.55 1.98
N LYS A 460 4.24 16.49 2.78
CA LYS A 460 4.32 16.42 4.25
C LYS A 460 3.61 15.19 4.81
N ALA A 461 2.42 14.87 4.29
CA ALA A 461 1.65 13.72 4.72
C ALA A 461 2.37 12.40 4.39
N ASP A 462 3.02 12.31 3.23
CA ASP A 462 3.86 11.15 2.87
C ASP A 462 5.08 11.03 3.76
N ALA A 463 5.84 12.11 3.96
CA ALA A 463 6.99 12.13 4.88
C ALA A 463 6.60 11.66 6.29
N THR A 464 5.49 12.18 6.82
CA THR A 464 4.95 11.76 8.12
C THR A 464 4.57 10.28 8.12
N TYR A 465 3.90 9.81 7.08
CA TYR A 465 3.47 8.42 6.93
C TYR A 465 4.66 7.45 6.95
N PHE A 466 5.67 7.66 6.12
CA PHE A 466 6.83 6.76 6.05
C PHE A 466 7.72 6.82 7.29
N VAL A 467 7.93 8.02 7.87
CA VAL A 467 8.68 8.13 9.15
C VAL A 467 7.94 7.45 10.30
N SER A 468 6.60 7.44 10.28
CA SER A 468 5.81 6.75 11.31
C SER A 468 6.02 5.24 11.32
N MET A 469 6.41 4.63 10.19
CA MET A 469 6.66 3.19 10.09
C MET A 469 7.90 2.75 10.86
N LEU A 470 8.88 3.64 11.01
CA LEU A 470 10.15 3.32 11.65
C LEU A 470 9.97 2.95 13.12
N LYS A 471 10.82 2.05 13.62
CA LYS A 471 10.98 1.81 15.06
C LYS A 471 11.55 3.07 15.73
N GLU A 472 11.32 3.20 17.04
CA GLU A 472 11.93 4.27 17.82
C GLU A 472 13.46 4.22 17.72
N SER A 473 14.06 5.35 17.34
CA SER A 473 15.49 5.47 17.09
C SER A 473 15.89 6.94 16.97
N ALA A 474 17.18 7.24 17.15
CA ALA A 474 17.71 8.59 16.92
C ALA A 474 17.49 9.07 15.47
N GLN A 475 17.48 8.16 14.49
CA GLN A 475 17.20 8.49 13.09
C GLN A 475 15.74 8.91 12.91
N LYS A 476 14.78 8.16 13.48
CA LYS A 476 13.36 8.55 13.47
C LYS A 476 13.14 9.92 14.12
N ASP A 477 13.79 10.19 15.24
CA ASP A 477 13.73 11.50 15.91
C ASP A 477 14.30 12.63 15.05
N ALA A 478 15.41 12.39 14.34
CA ALA A 478 16.01 13.35 13.43
C ALA A 478 15.09 13.66 12.23
N LEU A 479 14.49 12.64 11.63
CA LEU A 479 13.54 12.80 10.53
C LEU A 479 12.27 13.53 10.97
N ASN A 480 11.72 13.20 12.15
CA ASN A 480 10.58 13.92 12.71
C ASN A 480 10.85 15.41 12.94
N LYS A 481 12.08 15.79 13.32
CA LYS A 481 12.47 17.20 13.45
C LYS A 481 12.51 17.94 12.11
N ARG A 482 12.85 17.25 11.02
CA ARG A 482 12.90 17.83 9.66
C ARG A 482 11.51 18.09 9.07
N ILE A 483 10.50 17.30 9.46
CA ILE A 483 9.11 17.42 9.03
C ILE A 483 8.37 18.59 9.72
N LYS A 484 8.76 18.92 10.96
CA LYS A 484 8.25 20.07 11.70
C LYS A 484 8.59 21.37 10.96
#